data_AF-A0A1W7D1Y5-F1
#
_entry.id   AF-A0A1W7D1Y5-F1
#
_cell.length_a   1.000
_cell.length_b   1.000
_cell.length_c   1.000
_cell.angle_alpha   90.00
_cell.angle_beta   90.00
_cell.angle_gamma   90.00
#
_symmetry.space_group_name_H-M   'P 1'
#
loop_
_entity.id
_entity.type
_entity.pdbx_description
1 polymer ?
#
loop_
_entity_poly.entity_id
_entity_poly.type
_entity_poly.pdbx_seq_one_letter_code
_entity_poly.pdbx_strand_id
1 'polypeptide(L)' 'MADADECAGPHRQCQACTGSQIEVRETLYVPGDGRGQGVAAPHRCWHCKGRGFTCGASPRCHSGHG' A
#
# COMPACT_ATOMS: atom_id res chain seq x y z
N MET A 1 -13.54 20.04 -18.49
CA MET A 1 -12.32 19.28 -18.17
C MET A 1 -12.79 18.12 -17.33
N ALA A 2 -12.88 16.93 -17.92
CA ALA A 2 -13.45 15.77 -17.24
C ALA A 2 -12.51 15.35 -16.13
N ASP A 3 -13.03 15.43 -14.91
CA ASP A 3 -12.41 14.92 -13.71
C ASP A 3 -12.05 13.44 -13.92
N ALA A 4 -10.75 13.16 -13.98
CA ALA A 4 -10.23 11.80 -14.06
C ALA A 4 -10.10 11.18 -12.64
N ASP A 5 -10.69 11.82 -11.63
CA ASP A 5 -10.55 11.50 -10.21
C ASP A 5 -11.69 10.60 -9.73
N GLU A 6 -12.89 10.70 -10.29
CA GLU A 6 -13.99 9.80 -9.91
C GLU A 6 -13.96 8.45 -10.65
N CYS A 7 -13.04 7.58 -10.25
CA CYS A 7 -13.13 6.17 -10.63
C CYS A 7 -14.37 5.54 -9.96
N ALA A 8 -15.52 5.55 -10.64
CA ALA A 8 -16.78 4.98 -10.15
C ALA A 8 -16.78 3.43 -10.01
N GLY A 9 -15.65 2.78 -10.27
CA GLY A 9 -15.52 1.34 -10.21
C GLY A 9 -15.52 0.79 -8.78
N PRO A 10 -15.83 -0.51 -8.59
CA PRO A 10 -15.82 -1.10 -7.27
C PRO A 10 -14.40 -1.11 -6.69
N HIS A 11 -14.21 -0.33 -5.62
CA HIS A 11 -13.01 -0.37 -4.79
C HIS A 11 -13.22 -1.39 -3.67
N ARG A 12 -12.62 -2.56 -3.82
CA ARG A 12 -12.66 -3.59 -2.78
C ARG A 12 -11.50 -3.35 -1.82
N GLN A 13 -11.82 -3.25 -0.53
CA GLN A 13 -10.81 -3.14 0.52
C GLN A 13 -9.79 -4.28 0.37
N CYS A 14 -8.51 -3.93 0.49
CA CYS A 14 -7.43 -4.90 0.39
C CYS A 14 -7.54 -5.89 1.55
N GLN A 15 -7.67 -7.18 1.22
CA GLN A 15 -7.84 -8.23 2.23
C GLN A 15 -6.54 -8.52 3.00
N ALA A 16 -5.37 -8.19 2.44
CA ALA A 16 -4.09 -8.42 3.08
C ALA A 16 -3.76 -7.39 4.19
N CYS A 17 -4.05 -6.11 3.95
CA CYS A 17 -3.79 -5.04 4.93
C CYS A 17 -5.07 -4.47 5.55
N THR A 18 -6.24 -5.03 5.24
CA THR A 18 -7.57 -4.57 5.72
C THR A 18 -7.82 -3.07 5.55
N GLY A 19 -7.20 -2.46 4.54
CA GLY A 19 -7.31 -1.02 4.28
C GLY A 19 -6.30 -0.14 5.01
N SER A 20 -5.46 -0.68 5.89
CA SER A 20 -4.43 0.07 6.63
C SER A 20 -3.29 0.60 5.76
N GLN A 21 -3.21 0.15 4.50
CA GLN A 21 -2.17 0.52 3.52
C GLN A 21 -0.76 0.03 3.86
N ILE A 22 -0.56 -0.56 5.04
CA ILE A 22 0.73 -1.00 5.54
C ILE A 22 0.79 -2.52 5.75
N GLU A 23 1.99 -3.07 5.66
CA GLU A 23 2.34 -4.42 6.12
C GLU A 23 3.56 -4.33 7.04
N VAL A 24 3.56 -5.09 8.14
CA VAL A 24 4.71 -5.13 9.05
C VAL A 24 5.60 -6.30 8.66
N ARG A 25 6.89 -6.03 8.40
CA ARG A 25 7.86 -7.04 8.00
C ARG A 25 9.18 -6.84 8.75
N GLU A 26 9.93 -7.93 8.88
CA GLU A 26 11.30 -7.84 9.39
C GLU A 26 12.16 -7.01 8.44
N THR A 27 12.94 -6.09 9.01
CA THR A 27 13.82 -5.18 8.30
C THR A 27 15.13 -5.08 9.05
N LEU A 28 16.23 -5.06 8.31
CA LEU A 28 17.55 -4.92 8.89
C LEU A 28 17.80 -3.45 9.25
N TYR A 29 17.90 -3.16 10.54
CA TYR A 29 18.45 -1.91 11.05
C TYR A 29 19.96 -2.06 11.22
N VAL A 30 20.75 -1.15 10.64
CA VAL A 30 22.21 -1.13 10.76
C VAL A 30 22.62 0.19 11.43
N PRO A 31 22.97 0.18 12.73
CA PRO A 31 23.52 1.34 13.43
C PRO A 31 24.98 1.59 13.00
N GLY A 32 25.53 2.74 13.42
CA GLY A 32 26.88 3.18 13.03
C GLY A 32 28.03 2.27 13.50
N ASP A 33 27.78 1.39 14.49
CA ASP A 33 28.72 0.36 14.94
C ASP A 33 28.72 -0.90 14.04
N GLY A 34 27.87 -0.93 13.01
CA GLY A 34 27.82 -1.98 11.99
C GLY A 34 27.10 -3.26 12.41
N ARG A 35 26.54 -3.31 13.62
CA ARG A 35 25.84 -4.50 14.13
C ARG A 35 24.37 -4.47 13.71
N GLY A 36 24.05 -5.25 12.68
CA GLY A 36 22.68 -5.39 12.20
C GLY A 36 21.72 -6.00 13.23
N GLN A 37 20.51 -5.45 13.32
CA GLN A 37 19.41 -5.99 14.11
C GLN A 37 18.14 -6.11 13.24
N GLY A 38 17.46 -7.25 13.33
CA GLY A 38 16.11 -7.41 12.77
C GLY A 38 15.10 -6.62 13.58
N VAL A 39 14.37 -5.71 12.92
CA VAL A 39 13.28 -4.92 13.53
C VAL A 39 11.99 -5.11 12.75
N ALA A 40 10.85 -5.12 13.44
CA ALA A 40 9.54 -5.08 12.81
C ALA A 40 9.27 -3.65 12.34
N ALA A 41 9.25 -3.44 11.02
CA ALA A 41 9.07 -2.12 10.42
C ALA A 41 7.83 -2.08 9.51
N PRO A 42 7.12 -0.94 9.44
CA PRO A 42 6.02 -0.76 8.51
C PRO A 42 6.53 -0.54 7.09
N HIS A 43 5.93 -1.25 6.14
CA HIS A 43 6.14 -1.12 4.70
C HIS A 43 4.81 -0.83 4.01
N ARG A 44 4.85 -0.27 2.79
CA ARG A 44 3.64 -0.23 1.96
C ARG A 44 3.17 -1.65 1.69
N CYS A 45 1.89 -1.92 1.95
CA CYS A 45 1.33 -3.25 1.68
C CYS A 45 1.60 -3.65 0.22
N TRP A 46 2.27 -4.79 0.04
CA TRP A 46 2.74 -5.21 -1.26
C TRP A 46 1.60 -5.53 -2.22
N HIS A 47 0.45 -5.99 -1.70
CA HIS A 47 -0.73 -6.36 -2.48
C HIS A 47 -1.44 -5.14 -3.08
N CYS A 48 -1.69 -4.11 -2.28
CA CYS A 48 -2.38 -2.90 -2.74
C CYS A 48 -1.42 -1.76 -3.13
N LYS A 49 -0.10 -1.98 -3.00
CA LYS A 49 0.95 -0.97 -3.23
C LYS A 49 0.73 0.31 -2.41
N GLY A 50 0.21 0.18 -1.19
CA GLY A 50 -0.10 1.30 -0.31
C GLY A 50 -1.42 2.01 -0.59
N ARG A 51 -2.29 1.49 -1.46
CA ARG A 51 -3.61 2.12 -1.74
C ARG A 51 -4.69 1.77 -0.71
N GLY A 52 -4.57 0.65 0.01
CA GLY A 52 -5.61 0.16 0.94
C GLY A 52 -6.79 -0.53 0.25
N PHE A 53 -6.92 -0.43 -1.07
CA PHE A 53 -7.94 -1.10 -1.86
C PHE A 53 -7.39 -1.61 -3.20
N THR A 54 -8.18 -2.42 -3.90
CA THR A 54 -7.96 -2.78 -5.31
C THR A 54 -9.16 -2.33 -6.13
N CYS A 55 -8.91 -1.62 -7.22
CA CYS A 55 -9.96 -1.24 -8.16
C CYS A 55 -10.26 -2.40 -9.13
N GLY A 56 -11.54 -2.76 -9.24
CA GLY A 56 -12.04 -3.73 -10.22
C GLY A 56 -12.39 -3.16 -11.59
N ALA A 57 -12.28 -1.84 -11.82
CA ALA A 57 -12.56 -1.22 -13.11
C ALA A 57 -11.54 -1.63 -14.19
N SER A 58 -11.97 -1.55 -15.45
CA SER A 58 -11.10 -1.71 -16.63
C SER A 58 -11.27 -0.48 -17.54
N PRO A 59 -10.25 0.41 -17.64
CA PRO A 59 -8.93 0.33 -17.00
C PRO A 59 -8.99 0.57 -15.49
N ARG A 60 -8.04 -0.01 -14.76
CA ARG A 60 -7.89 0.24 -13.32
C ARG A 60 -7.46 1.69 -13.11
N CYS A 61 -8.03 2.35 -12.11
CA CYS A 61 -7.49 3.64 -11.67
C CYS A 61 -6.13 3.42 -10.98
N HIS A 62 -5.19 4.32 -11.29
CA HIS A 62 -3.80 4.24 -10.85
C HIS A 62 -3.46 5.28 -9.78
N SER A 63 -4.23 6.36 -9.68
CA SER A 63 -4.14 7.38 -8.62
C SER A 63 -4.93 6.95 -7.38
N GLY A 64 -4.42 7.32 -6.21
CA GLY A 64 -5.21 7.26 -4.98
C GLY A 64 -6.21 8.41 -4.99
N HIS A 65 -7.48 8.10 -4.70
CA HIS A 65 -8.53 9.09 -4.48
C HIS A 65 -8.11 9.92 -3.27
N GLY A 66 -7.79 11.19 -3.50
CA GLY A 66 -7.36 12.15 -2.48
C GLY A 66 -8.55 12.85 -1.84
#